data_AF-A0A3D2XLB7-F1
#
_entry.id   AF-A0A3D2XLB7-F1
#
_cell.length_a   1.000
_cell.length_b   1.000
_cell.length_c   1.000
_cell.angle_alpha   90.00
_cell.angle_beta   90.00
_cell.angle_gamma   90.00
#
_symmetry.space_group_name_H-M   'P 1'
#
loop_
_entity.id
_entity.type
_entity.pdbx_description
1 polymer ?
#
loop_
_entity_poly.entity_id
_entity_poly.type
_entity_poly.pdbx_seq_one_letter_code
_entity_poly.pdbx_strand_id
1 'polypeptide(L)'
;MDQNIATYIPEAAQGQIHTLLNDKDLQITVKKDRKTRHGDYRKLKNGGHQITVNASLNPCRFLVTLLHEIAHYHAYQFYGNGIKPHGLEWKQMFQKVLVPGVSRDA
;
A
#
# COMPACT_ATOMS: atom_id res chain seq x y z
N MET A 1 -6.96 -12.19 -4.84
CA MET A 1 -7.53 -10.86 -4.58
C MET A 1 -8.72 -11.02 -3.64
N ASP A 2 -8.49 -10.86 -2.34
CA ASP A 2 -9.57 -10.82 -1.35
C ASP A 2 -10.28 -9.46 -1.44
N GLN A 3 -11.61 -9.50 -1.55
CA GLN A 3 -12.58 -8.39 -1.49
C GLN A 3 -12.26 -7.14 -2.32
N ASN A 4 -13.07 -6.96 -3.38
CA ASN A 4 -12.93 -6.00 -4.48
C ASN A 4 -12.51 -4.57 -4.08
N ILE A 5 -11.21 -4.34 -3.91
CA ILE A 5 -10.60 -3.04 -3.64
C ILE A 5 -10.88 -2.03 -4.77
N ALA A 6 -11.19 -2.52 -5.97
CA ALA A 6 -11.42 -1.68 -7.15
C ALA A 6 -12.61 -0.73 -6.98
N THR A 7 -13.59 -1.08 -6.13
CA THR A 7 -14.74 -0.20 -5.83
C THR A 7 -14.39 0.96 -4.90
N TYR A 8 -13.24 0.90 -4.23
CA TYR A 8 -12.77 1.92 -3.28
C TYR A 8 -11.74 2.88 -3.86
N ILE A 9 -11.31 2.67 -5.11
CA ILE A 9 -10.33 3.51 -5.80
C ILE A 9 -10.90 4.04 -7.12
N PRO A 10 -10.41 5.19 -7.62
CA PRO A 10 -10.74 5.67 -8.95
C PRO A 10 -10.40 4.63 -10.02
N GLU A 11 -11.25 4.51 -11.05
CA GLU A 11 -11.05 3.57 -12.17
C GLU A 11 -9.67 3.73 -12.84
N ALA A 12 -9.25 4.98 -13.06
CA ALA A 12 -7.95 5.31 -13.64
C ALA A 12 -6.74 4.76 -12.84
N ALA A 13 -6.91 4.48 -11.55
CA ALA A 13 -5.84 3.96 -10.69
C ALA A 13 -5.85 2.43 -10.58
N GLN A 14 -6.91 1.75 -11.03
CA GLN A 14 -7.07 0.30 -10.84
C GLN A 14 -5.93 -0.51 -11.47
N GLY A 15 -5.50 -0.13 -12.68
CA GLY A 15 -4.39 -0.81 -13.37
C GLY A 15 -3.07 -0.72 -12.60
N GLN A 16 -2.73 0.47 -12.11
CA GLN A 16 -1.51 0.69 -11.30
C GLN A 16 -1.56 -0.10 -9.99
N ILE A 17 -2.68 -0.04 -9.28
CA ILE A 17 -2.86 -0.77 -8.01
C ILE A 17 -2.80 -2.27 -8.22
N HIS A 18 -3.37 -2.78 -9.31
CA HIS A 18 -3.29 -4.21 -9.65
C HIS A 18 -1.82 -4.66 -9.80
N THR A 19 -1.01 -3.89 -10.53
CA THR A 19 0.43 -4.19 -10.71
C THR A 19 1.20 -4.13 -9.39
N LEU A 20 0.94 -3.13 -8.54
CA LEU A 20 1.61 -2.97 -7.25
C LEU A 20 1.24 -4.07 -6.23
N LEU A 21 0.05 -4.65 -6.36
CA LEU A 21 -0.46 -5.67 -5.43
C LEU A 21 -0.30 -7.10 -5.95
N ASN A 22 0.49 -7.31 -7.00
CA ASN A 22 0.75 -8.64 -7.56
C ASN A 22 1.81 -9.42 -6.74
N ASP A 23 1.57 -9.53 -5.44
CA ASP A 23 2.42 -10.27 -4.50
C ASP A 23 1.57 -11.23 -3.67
N LYS A 24 1.93 -12.52 -3.71
CA LYS A 24 1.20 -13.60 -3.04
C LYS A 24 1.33 -13.55 -1.52
N ASP A 25 2.37 -12.91 -1.00
CA ASP A 25 2.65 -12.84 0.43
C ASP A 25 2.00 -11.60 1.07
N LEU A 26 1.35 -10.74 0.26
CA LEU A 26 0.65 -9.54 0.70
C LEU A 26 -0.88 -9.72 0.68
N GLN A 27 -1.49 -9.64 1.86
CA GLN A 27 -2.94 -9.58 2.02
C GLN A 27 -3.42 -8.13 2.17
N ILE A 28 -4.43 -7.75 1.38
CA ILE A 28 -5.14 -6.46 1.55
C ILE A 28 -6.50 -6.72 2.17
N THR A 29 -6.89 -5.91 3.15
CA THR A 29 -8.21 -6.03 3.80
C THR A 29 -8.82 -4.67 4.05
N VAL A 30 -10.01 -4.45 3.49
CA VAL A 30 -10.82 -3.28 3.81
C VAL A 30 -11.55 -3.54 5.13
N LYS A 31 -11.41 -2.63 6.10
CA LYS A 31 -12.01 -2.78 7.43
C LYS A 31 -13.01 -1.66 7.72
N LYS A 32 -13.94 -1.93 8.64
CA LYS A 32 -14.75 -0.88 9.26
C LYS A 32 -13.85 0.12 9.97
N ASP A 33 -14.33 1.35 10.07
CA ASP A 33 -13.56 2.49 10.55
C ASP A 33 -12.96 2.29 11.92
N ARG A 34 -11.65 2.56 11.99
CA ARG A 34 -10.93 2.78 13.25
C ARG A 34 -10.72 4.28 13.41
N LYS A 35 -11.00 4.81 14.60
CA LYS A 35 -10.83 6.24 14.91
C LYS A 35 -9.37 6.71 14.89
N THR A 36 -8.43 5.80 15.10
CA THR A 36 -7.02 6.13 15.34
C THR A 36 -6.11 5.98 14.11
N ARG A 37 -6.52 5.23 13.08
CA ARG A 37 -5.73 4.99 11.86
C ARG A 37 -6.64 4.83 10.64
N HIS A 38 -6.26 5.46 9.53
CA HIS A 38 -6.94 5.36 8.24
C HIS A 38 -6.48 4.15 7.42
N GLY A 39 -5.20 3.78 7.57
CA GLY A 39 -4.59 2.59 7.01
C GLY A 39 -3.49 2.07 7.94
N ASP A 40 -3.02 0.86 7.67
CA ASP A 40 -1.92 0.25 8.41
C ASP A 40 -1.29 -0.90 7.60
N TYR A 41 0.02 -0.82 7.38
CA TYR A 41 0.88 -1.92 6.97
C TYR A 41 1.53 -2.61 8.18
N ARG A 42 1.57 -3.95 8.16
CA ARG A 42 2.34 -4.75 9.12
C ARG A 42 2.85 -6.05 8.54
N LYS A 43 4.01 -6.50 9.02
CA LYS A 43 4.49 -7.88 8.85
C LYS A 43 3.80 -8.80 9.87
N LEU A 44 3.37 -9.97 9.40
CA LEU A 44 2.75 -11.01 10.20
C LEU A 44 3.79 -11.97 10.77
N LYS A 45 3.44 -12.66 11.87
CA LYS A 45 4.33 -13.62 12.54
C LYS A 45 4.71 -14.82 11.65
N ASN A 46 3.85 -15.17 10.69
CA ASN A 46 4.07 -16.26 9.73
C ASN A 46 4.93 -15.85 8.53
N GLY A 47 5.52 -14.65 8.54
CA GLY A 47 6.32 -14.14 7.44
C GLY A 47 5.52 -13.40 6.36
N GLY A 48 4.19 -13.54 6.33
CA GLY A 48 3.33 -12.80 5.41
C GLY A 48 3.19 -11.32 5.76
N HIS A 49 2.49 -10.59 4.90
CA HIS A 49 2.30 -9.15 4.98
C HIS A 49 0.82 -8.80 4.93
N GLN A 50 0.44 -7.73 5.62
CA GLN A 50 -0.94 -7.26 5.62
C GLN A 50 -1.01 -5.75 5.51
N ILE A 51 -1.85 -5.27 4.60
CA ILE A 51 -2.30 -3.89 4.51
C ILE A 51 -3.78 -3.83 4.86
N THR A 52 -4.16 -2.86 5.68
CA THR A 52 -5.56 -2.56 5.98
C THR A 52 -5.89 -1.11 5.67
N VAL A 53 -7.10 -0.85 5.17
CA VAL A 53 -7.60 0.49 4.89
C VAL A 53 -9.05 0.61 5.35
N ASN A 54 -9.45 1.76 5.88
CA ASN A 54 -10.82 1.98 6.33
C ASN A 54 -11.79 2.16 5.16
N ALA A 55 -12.98 1.55 5.28
CA ALA A 55 -13.99 1.52 4.23
C ALA A 55 -14.70 2.87 3.99
N SER A 56 -14.75 3.77 4.98
CA SER A 56 -15.47 5.05 4.85
C SER A 56 -14.73 6.13 4.07
N LEU A 57 -13.47 5.88 3.71
CA LEU A 57 -12.68 6.86 2.97
C LEU A 57 -13.27 7.04 1.57
N ASN A 58 -13.39 8.29 1.13
CA ASN A 58 -13.71 8.57 -0.27
C ASN A 58 -12.60 8.02 -1.19
N PRO A 59 -12.88 7.79 -2.49
CA PRO A 59 -11.96 7.08 -3.37
C PRO A 59 -10.55 7.69 -3.45
N CYS A 60 -10.43 9.02 -3.50
CA CYS A 60 -9.14 9.68 -3.54
C CYS A 60 -8.35 9.48 -2.24
N ARG A 61 -9.01 9.64 -1.10
CA ARG A 61 -8.36 9.44 0.21
C ARG A 61 -8.00 7.97 0.43
N PHE A 62 -8.87 7.05 0.04
CA PHE A 62 -8.60 5.62 0.08
C PHE A 62 -7.35 5.29 -0.76
N LEU A 63 -7.29 5.79 -2.00
CA LEU A 63 -6.14 5.57 -2.88
C LEU A 63 -4.84 6.07 -2.25
N VAL A 64 -4.81 7.31 -1.75
CA VAL A 64 -3.60 7.87 -1.11
C VAL A 64 -3.19 7.07 0.11
N THR A 65 -4.15 6.66 0.95
CA THR A 65 -3.88 5.80 2.10
C THR A 65 -3.35 4.43 1.67
N LEU A 66 -3.91 3.82 0.63
CA LEU A 66 -3.43 2.54 0.11
C LEU A 66 -1.99 2.66 -0.42
N LEU A 67 -1.68 3.68 -1.24
CA LEU A 67 -0.34 3.93 -1.76
C LEU A 67 0.67 4.19 -0.63
N HIS A 68 0.24 4.87 0.44
CA HIS A 68 1.05 5.08 1.64
C HIS A 68 1.49 3.76 2.28
N GLU A 69 0.54 2.85 2.49
CA GLU A 69 0.82 1.54 3.08
C GLU A 69 1.61 0.62 2.14
N ILE A 70 1.36 0.67 0.83
CA ILE A 70 2.17 -0.03 -0.18
C ILE A 70 3.63 0.44 -0.13
N ALA A 71 3.87 1.75 0.05
CA ALA A 71 5.23 2.27 0.17
C ALA A 71 5.95 1.76 1.43
N HIS A 72 5.24 1.59 2.56
CA HIS A 72 5.81 0.91 3.72
C HIS A 72 6.16 -0.54 3.42
N TYR A 73 5.29 -1.25 2.70
CA TYR A 73 5.55 -2.63 2.29
C TYR A 73 6.80 -2.72 1.40
N HIS A 74 6.89 -1.93 0.34
CA HIS A 74 8.02 -1.95 -0.59
C HIS A 74 9.33 -1.51 0.09
N ALA A 75 9.27 -0.50 0.96
CA ALA A 75 10.45 -0.07 1.71
C ALA A 75 10.94 -1.19 2.64
N TYR A 76 10.03 -1.92 3.29
CA TYR A 76 10.39 -3.09 4.09
C TYR A 76 11.01 -4.21 3.23
N GLN A 77 10.42 -4.53 2.08
CA GLN A 77 10.92 -5.58 1.19
C GLN A 77 12.33 -5.26 0.67
N PHE A 78 12.59 -4.00 0.31
CA PHE A 78 13.86 -3.60 -0.30
C PHE A 78 14.98 -3.34 0.73
N TYR A 79 14.68 -2.67 1.84
CA TYR A 79 15.68 -2.24 2.82
C TYR A 79 15.67 -3.06 4.11
N GLY A 80 14.66 -3.91 4.32
CA GLY A 80 14.52 -4.74 5.50
C GLY A 80 14.00 -4.00 6.73
N ASN A 81 14.25 -4.60 7.90
CA ASN A 81 13.79 -4.10 9.18
C ASN A 81 14.71 -3.00 9.72
N GLY A 82 14.16 -1.97 10.36
CA GLY A 82 14.94 -0.89 11.01
C GLY A 82 14.92 0.45 10.28
N ILE A 83 14.27 0.54 9.12
CA ILE A 83 14.01 1.82 8.46
C ILE A 83 13.09 2.69 9.31
N LYS A 84 13.32 4.01 9.30
CA LYS A 84 12.45 4.95 10.00
C LYS A 84 11.10 5.06 9.27
N PRO A 85 9.97 5.10 9.99
CA PRO A 85 8.69 5.46 9.39
C PRO A 85 8.82 6.81 8.68
N HIS A 86 8.45 6.84 7.40
CA HIS A 86 8.56 8.04 6.56
C HIS A 86 9.99 8.60 6.44
N GLY A 87 11.00 7.73 6.62
CA GLY A 87 12.42 8.02 6.41
C GLY A 87 12.79 8.18 4.94
N LEU A 88 14.09 8.26 4.66
CA LEU A 88 14.60 8.44 3.30
C LEU A 88 14.16 7.30 2.38
N GLU A 89 14.31 6.07 2.86
CA GLU A 89 13.97 4.83 2.16
C GLU A 89 12.49 4.78 1.83
N TRP A 90 11.63 5.12 2.80
CA TRP A 90 10.19 5.19 2.57
C TRP A 90 9.84 6.28 1.56
N LYS A 91 10.44 7.48 1.65
CA LYS A 91 10.17 8.58 0.71
C LYS A 91 10.55 8.21 -0.72
N GLN A 92 11.69 7.54 -0.90
CA GLN A 92 12.13 7.02 -2.19
C GLN A 92 11.12 6.01 -2.75
N MET A 93 10.65 5.08 -1.93
CA MET A 93 9.64 4.10 -2.37
C MET A 93 8.28 4.75 -2.62
N PHE A 94 7.85 5.70 -1.80
CA PHE A 94 6.60 6.42 -1.98
C PHE A 94 6.59 7.20 -3.30
N GLN A 95 7.70 7.86 -3.67
CA GLN A 95 7.84 8.49 -4.97
C GLN A 95 7.71 7.50 -6.14
N LYS A 96 8.35 6.33 -6.04
CA LYS A 96 8.24 5.26 -7.06
C LYS A 96 6.80 4.73 -7.18
N VAL A 97 6.13 4.54 -6.04
CA VAL A 97 4.75 4.05 -5.97
C VAL A 97 3.75 5.07 -6.51
N LEU A 98 4.00 6.38 -6.33
CA LEU A 98 3.13 7.45 -6.82
C LEU A 98 3.17 7.65 -8.34
N VAL A 99 4.27 7.29 -9.01
CA VAL A 99 4.44 7.51 -10.45
C VAL A 99 4.09 6.24 -11.22
N PRO A 100 2.94 6.19 -11.92
CA PRO A 100 2.61 5.04 -12.75
C PRO A 100 3.60 4.93 -13.91
N GLY A 101 4.32 3.80 -14.01
CA GLY A 101 5.03 3.42 -15.23
C GLY A 101 6.36 4.11 -15.52
N VAL A 102 7.06 4.66 -14.52
CA VAL A 102 8.48 5.03 -14.73
C VAL A 102 9.36 3.92 -14.17
N SER A 103 9.72 2.97 -15.04
CA SER A 103 10.95 2.21 -14.90
C SER A 103 12.11 3.22 -14.87
N ARG A 104 12.55 3.64 -13.67
CA ARG A 104 13.90 4.19 -13.53
C ARG A 104 14.85 3.04 -13.26
N ASP A 105 14.87 2.10 -14.19
CA ASP A 105 16.04 1.25 -14.38
C ASP A 105 16.90 2.00 -15.41
N ALA A 106 17.85 2.76 -14.89
CA ALA A 106 19.02 3.28 -15.60
C ALA A 106 20.22 3.12 -14.68
#